data_AF-A0A958G648-F1
#
_entry.id   AF-A0A958G648-F1
#
_cell.length_a   1.000
_cell.length_b   1.000
_cell.length_c   1.000
_cell.angle_alpha   90.00
_cell.angle_beta   90.00
_cell.angle_gamma   90.00
#
_symmetry.space_group_name_H-M   'P 1'
#
loop_
_entity.id
_entity.type
_entity.pdbx_description
1 polymer ?
#
loop_
_entity_poly.entity_id
_entity_poly.type
_entity_poly.pdbx_seq_one_letter_code
_entity_poly.pdbx_strand_id
1 'polypeptide(L)'
;MKIRRALISCWDKQGLEPFARQLHQHDVEIISSGGTAAFLEERKIPVRRIEDITGYPEVLGGRVKTLHPLIHAAILATDAEAHRADLEKLGVTPLQLVVVNLYPFVGEAIARNLPLEEA
;
A
#
# COMPACT_ATOMS: atom_id res chain seq x y z
N MET A 1 6.27 -19.58 -0.42
CA MET A 1 6.80 -18.19 -0.34
C MET A 1 6.59 -17.67 1.07
N LYS A 2 7.61 -17.11 1.74
CA LYS A 2 7.50 -16.52 3.09
C LYS A 2 7.16 -15.03 2.95
N ILE A 3 6.17 -14.53 3.68
CA ILE A 3 5.84 -13.10 3.68
C ILE A 3 6.94 -12.35 4.43
N ARG A 4 7.60 -11.41 3.74
CA ARG A 4 8.63 -10.52 4.32
C ARG A 4 8.27 -9.05 4.19
N ARG A 5 7.54 -8.68 3.13
CA ARG A 5 7.06 -7.31 2.89
C ARG A 5 5.57 -7.33 2.55
N ALA A 6 4.82 -6.40 3.14
CA ALA A 6 3.39 -6.23 2.90
C ALA A 6 3.07 -4.78 2.53
N LEU A 7 2.36 -4.58 1.42
CA LEU A 7 1.75 -3.29 1.09
C LEU A 7 0.34 -3.26 1.68
N ILE A 8 0.03 -2.24 2.48
CA ILE A 8 -1.28 -2.05 3.10
C ILE A 8 -1.84 -0.69 2.70
N SER A 9 -3.01 -0.67 2.07
CA SER A 9 -3.72 0.55 1.69
C SER A 9 -5.23 0.34 1.78
N CYS A 10 -5.82 0.71 2.91
CA CYS A 10 -7.20 0.42 3.23
C CYS A 10 -8.00 1.70 3.48
N TRP A 11 -9.15 1.81 2.80
CA TRP A 11 -10.16 2.78 3.17
C TRP A 11 -10.78 2.42 4.53
N ASP A 12 -11.39 1.24 4.64
CA ASP A 12 -11.91 0.70 5.90
C ASP A 12 -10.77 0.08 6.71
N LYS A 13 -10.65 0.49 7.96
CA LYS A 13 -9.55 0.09 8.86
C LYS A 13 -10.04 -0.84 9.97
N GLN A 14 -11.27 -1.34 9.89
CA GLN A 14 -11.78 -2.33 10.82
C GLN A 14 -10.86 -3.56 10.84
N GLY A 15 -10.41 -3.96 12.03
CA GLY A 15 -9.49 -5.08 12.20
C GLY A 15 -8.04 -4.85 11.73
N LEU A 16 -7.73 -3.67 11.17
CA LEU A 16 -6.42 -3.44 10.57
C LEU A 16 -5.29 -3.39 11.61
N GLU A 17 -5.54 -2.81 12.79
CA GLU A 17 -4.54 -2.74 13.86
C GLU A 17 -4.07 -4.13 14.33
N PRO A 18 -4.94 -5.05 14.81
CA PRO A 18 -4.48 -6.35 15.27
C PRO A 18 -3.82 -7.14 14.14
N PHE A 19 -4.31 -7.02 12.90
CA PHE A 19 -3.70 -7.65 11.74
C PHE A 19 -2.27 -7.14 11.47
N ALA A 20 -2.07 -5.82 11.38
CA ALA A 20 -0.77 -5.22 11.14
C ALA A 20 0.21 -5.48 12.30
N ARG A 21 -0.29 -5.54 13.54
CA ARG A 21 0.52 -5.88 14.71
C ARG A 21 1.06 -7.31 14.63
N GLN A 22 0.26 -8.27 14.18
CA GLN A 22 0.72 -9.64 13.94
C GLN A 22 1.79 -9.69 12.84
N LEU A 23 1.60 -8.98 11.72
CA LEU A 23 2.61 -8.89 10.67
C LEU A 23 3.94 -8.35 11.22
N HIS A 24 3.89 -7.26 11.99
CA HIS A 24 5.08 -6.68 12.60
C HIS A 24 5.78 -7.64 13.59
N GLN A 25 5.02 -8.38 14.40
CA GLN A 25 5.56 -9.41 15.30
C GLN A 25 6.27 -10.56 14.58
N HIS A 26 5.96 -10.77 13.30
CA HIS A 26 6.61 -11.75 12.44
C HIS A 26 7.71 -11.14 11.54
N ASP A 27 8.23 -9.96 11.91
CA ASP A 27 9.28 -9.23 11.19
C ASP A 27 8.92 -8.89 9.74
N VAL A 28 7.62 -8.72 9.44
CA VAL A 28 7.17 -8.26 8.12
C VAL A 28 7.30 -6.74 8.04
N GLU A 29 8.04 -6.25 7.04
CA GLU A 29 8.09 -4.82 6.75
C GLU A 29 6.74 -4.37 6.16
N ILE A 30 6.11 -3.39 6.80
CA ILE A 30 4.84 -2.82 6.34
C ILE A 30 5.13 -1.56 5.53
N ILE A 31 4.61 -1.55 4.30
CA ILE A 31 4.65 -0.41 3.39
C ILE A 31 3.25 0.17 3.30
N SER A 32 3.10 1.49 3.44
CA SER A 32 1.79 2.15 3.36
C SER A 32 1.92 3.61 2.91
N SER A 33 0.78 4.29 2.74
CA SER A 33 0.72 5.72 2.39
C SER A 33 -0.51 6.41 2.99
N GLY A 34 -0.49 7.74 2.98
CA GLY A 34 -1.60 8.59 3.40
C GLY A 34 -2.24 8.18 4.74
N GLY A 35 -3.57 8.16 4.79
CA GLY A 35 -4.31 7.87 6.02
C GLY A 35 -4.17 6.44 6.56
N THR A 36 -3.69 5.47 5.76
CA THR A 36 -3.40 4.13 6.29
C THR A 36 -2.07 4.12 7.05
N ALA A 37 -1.05 4.77 6.51
CA ALA A 37 0.24 4.94 7.21
C ALA A 37 0.03 5.69 8.54
N ALA A 38 -0.66 6.84 8.51
CA ALA A 38 -0.95 7.62 9.71
C ALA A 38 -1.67 6.79 10.80
N PHE A 39 -2.72 6.04 10.41
CA PHE A 39 -3.45 5.18 11.34
C PHE A 39 -2.54 4.16 12.05
N LEU A 40 -1.60 3.54 11.32
CA LEU A 40 -0.68 2.54 11.86
C LEU A 40 0.41 3.19 12.74
N GLU A 41 0.97 4.32 12.30
CA GLU A 41 2.00 5.09 13.01
C GLU A 41 1.47 5.57 14.38
N GLU A 42 0.24 6.10 14.43
CA GLU A 42 -0.44 6.50 15.68
C GLU A 42 -0.54 5.35 16.70
N ARG A 43 -0.60 4.10 16.22
CA ARG A 43 -0.67 2.88 17.03
C ARG A 43 0.69 2.26 17.34
N LYS A 44 1.76 3.00 17.02
CA LYS A 44 3.17 2.62 17.18
C LYS A 44 3.53 1.37 16.39
N ILE A 45 2.88 1.15 15.25
CA ILE A 45 3.26 0.10 14.30
C ILE A 45 4.19 0.74 13.26
N PRO A 46 5.45 0.29 13.13
CA PRO A 46 6.37 0.85 12.16
C PRO A 46 5.87 0.67 10.73
N VAL A 47 5.96 1.74 9.95
CA VAL A 47 5.60 1.76 8.54
C VAL A 47 6.72 2.42 7.77
N ARG A 48 7.06 1.85 6.61
CA ARG A 48 7.84 2.53 5.59
C ARG A 48 6.90 3.19 4.61
N ARG A 49 7.00 4.51 4.41
CA ARG A 49 6.06 5.21 3.54
C ARG A 49 6.42 4.96 2.07
N ILE A 50 5.43 4.97 1.19
CA ILE A 50 5.65 4.80 -0.26
C ILE A 50 6.51 5.93 -0.81
N GLU A 51 6.33 7.14 -0.29
CA GLU A 51 7.06 8.34 -0.65
C GLU A 51 8.57 8.18 -0.36
N ASP A 52 8.94 7.48 0.72
CA ASP A 52 10.34 7.17 1.06
C ASP A 52 10.97 6.12 0.13
N ILE A 53 10.13 5.33 -0.57
CA ILE A 53 10.57 4.30 -1.51
C ILE A 53 10.69 4.88 -2.92
N THR A 54 9.70 5.67 -3.33
CA THR A 54 9.61 6.20 -4.69
C THR A 54 10.35 7.52 -4.85
N GLY A 55 10.58 8.25 -3.76
CA GLY A 55 11.08 9.64 -3.81
C GLY A 55 10.07 10.62 -4.42
N TYR A 56 8.84 10.17 -4.71
CA TYR A 56 7.83 10.97 -5.37
C TYR A 56 6.86 11.55 -4.33
N PRO A 57 6.65 12.88 -4.30
CA PRO A 57 5.78 13.51 -3.31
C PRO A 57 4.31 13.17 -3.57
N GLU A 58 3.47 13.35 -2.55
CA GLU A 58 2.02 13.29 -2.73
C GLU A 58 1.55 14.49 -3.58
N VAL A 59 0.95 14.20 -4.73
CA VAL A 59 0.41 15.20 -5.67
C VAL A 59 -1.03 14.86 -6.05
N LEU A 60 -1.76 15.83 -6.60
CA LEU A 60 -3.14 15.68 -7.08
C LEU A 60 -4.10 15.10 -6.02
N GLY A 61 -3.94 15.52 -4.76
CA GLY A 61 -4.75 15.02 -3.64
C GLY A 61 -4.61 13.51 -3.41
N GLY A 62 -3.42 12.96 -3.66
CA GLY A 62 -3.13 11.54 -3.42
C GLY A 62 -3.64 10.58 -4.50
N ARG A 63 -4.16 11.09 -5.62
CA ARG A 63 -4.71 10.29 -6.73
C ARG A 63 -3.69 9.36 -7.38
N VAL A 64 -2.40 9.72 -7.36
CA VAL A 64 -1.33 8.99 -8.08
C VAL A 64 -0.23 8.44 -7.17
N LYS A 65 -0.42 8.49 -5.85
CA LYS A 65 0.64 8.18 -4.87
C LYS A 65 1.24 6.77 -4.99
N THR A 66 0.45 5.78 -5.41
CA THR A 66 0.92 4.39 -5.58
C THR A 66 1.18 4.00 -7.03
N LEU A 67 0.86 4.86 -8.00
CA LEU A 67 1.00 4.59 -9.44
C LEU A 67 2.46 4.79 -9.88
N HIS A 68 3.37 4.08 -9.24
CA HIS A 68 4.81 4.19 -9.48
C HIS A 68 5.40 2.85 -9.94
N PRO A 69 6.28 2.83 -10.96
CA PRO A 69 6.88 1.60 -11.47
C PRO A 69 7.57 0.75 -10.39
N LEU A 70 8.25 1.36 -9.42
CA LEU A 70 8.91 0.60 -8.34
C LEU A 70 7.92 -0.19 -7.47
N ILE A 71 6.73 0.37 -7.21
CA ILE A 71 5.69 -0.31 -6.42
C ILE A 71 5.07 -1.45 -7.24
N HIS A 72 4.72 -1.17 -8.49
CA HIS A 72 4.12 -2.18 -9.37
C HIS A 72 5.11 -3.28 -9.77
N ALA A 73 6.39 -2.96 -9.96
CA ALA A 73 7.44 -3.96 -10.18
C ALA A 73 7.58 -4.90 -8.98
N ALA A 74 7.54 -4.37 -7.75
CA ALA A 74 7.57 -5.18 -6.53
C ALA A 74 6.37 -6.14 -6.42
N ILE A 75 5.20 -5.76 -6.96
CA ILE A 75 3.98 -6.58 -6.94
C ILE A 75 3.95 -7.59 -8.09
N LEU A 76 4.34 -7.18 -9.30
CA LEU A 76 4.12 -7.92 -10.54
C LEU A 76 5.28 -8.84 -10.94
N ALA A 77 6.47 -8.65 -10.38
CA ALA A 77 7.60 -9.51 -10.65
C ALA A 77 7.28 -10.97 -10.28
N THR A 78 7.80 -11.88 -11.09
CA THR A 78 7.65 -13.34 -10.90
C THR A 78 9.01 -13.95 -10.57
N ASP A 79 9.04 -15.26 -10.30
CA ASP A 79 10.28 -16.00 -10.02
C ASP A 79 11.17 -16.21 -11.26
N ALA A 80 10.83 -15.60 -12.41
CA ALA A 80 11.67 -15.64 -13.61
C ALA A 80 13.00 -14.90 -13.38
N GLU A 81 14.10 -15.46 -13.90
CA GLU A 81 15.45 -14.88 -13.74
C GLU A 81 15.54 -13.45 -14.31
N ALA A 82 14.89 -13.20 -15.44
CA ALA A 82 14.82 -11.87 -16.04
C ALA A 82 14.18 -10.83 -15.10
N HIS A 83 13.09 -11.19 -14.42
CA HIS A 83 12.43 -10.30 -13.46
C HIS A 83 13.30 -10.07 -12.21
N ARG A 84 13.99 -11.10 -11.70
CA ARG A 84 14.95 -10.93 -10.61
C ARG A 84 16.06 -9.93 -10.97
N ALA A 85 16.63 -10.07 -12.17
CA ALA A 85 17.67 -9.17 -12.65
C ALA A 85 17.17 -7.72 -12.79
N ASP A 86 15.94 -7.51 -13.26
CA ASP A 86 15.38 -6.17 -13.38
C ASP A 86 15.08 -5.55 -12.01
N LEU A 87 14.56 -6.32 -11.06
CA LEU A 87 14.37 -5.87 -9.68
C LEU A 87 15.68 -5.48 -9.01
N GLU A 88 16.74 -6.27 -9.20
CA GLU A 88 18.07 -5.97 -8.67
C GLU A 88 18.63 -4.66 -9.24
N LYS A 89 18.55 -4.46 -10.56
CA LYS A 89 18.96 -3.20 -11.23
C LYS A 89 18.21 -1.98 -10.69
N LEU A 90 16.91 -2.15 -10.39
CA LEU A 90 16.06 -1.08 -9.87
C LEU A 90 16.19 -0.91 -8.35
N GLY A 91 16.90 -1.78 -7.64
CA GLY A 91 16.97 -1.77 -6.18
C GLY A 91 15.63 -2.08 -5.50
N VAL A 92 14.73 -2.81 -6.16
CA VAL A 92 13.38 -3.11 -5.68
C VAL A 92 13.33 -4.51 -5.07
N THR A 93 12.76 -4.65 -3.88
CA THR A 93 12.46 -5.97 -3.31
C THR A 93 11.00 -6.34 -3.57
N PRO A 94 10.69 -7.61 -3.91
CA PRO A 94 9.31 -8.06 -4.11
C PRO A 94 8.41 -7.89 -2.88
N LEU A 95 7.12 -7.71 -3.13
CA LEU A 95 6.04 -7.73 -2.15
C LEU A 95 5.33 -9.09 -2.18
N GLN A 96 5.12 -9.70 -1.02
CA GLN A 96 4.46 -11.01 -0.93
C GLN A 96 3.00 -10.90 -0.52
N LEU A 97 2.60 -9.75 0.02
CA LEU A 97 1.26 -9.51 0.51
C LEU A 97 0.83 -8.10 0.11
N VAL A 98 -0.38 -8.00 -0.44
CA VAL A 98 -1.05 -6.73 -0.76
C VAL A 98 -2.41 -6.76 -0.08
N VAL A 99 -2.64 -5.83 0.84
CA VAL A 99 -3.89 -5.70 1.61
C VAL A 99 -4.54 -4.40 1.22
N VAL A 100 -5.62 -4.50 0.44
CA VAL A 100 -6.33 -3.34 -0.11
C VAL A 100 -7.82 -3.56 0.03
N ASN A 101 -8.52 -2.52 0.45
CA ASN A 101 -9.96 -2.39 0.26
C ASN A 101 -10.25 -1.00 -0.32
N LEU A 102 -11.32 -0.91 -1.10
CA LEU A 102 -11.64 0.27 -1.88
C LEU A 102 -12.61 1.18 -1.12
N TYR A 103 -12.63 2.45 -1.50
CA TYR A 103 -13.70 3.36 -1.12
C TYR A 103 -15.06 2.77 -1.55
N PRO A 104 -16.06 2.67 -0.66
CA PRO A 104 -17.37 2.09 -0.98
C PRO A 104 -18.23 3.07 -1.77
N PHE A 105 -17.75 3.39 -2.97
CA PHE A 105 -18.21 4.49 -3.80
C PHE A 105 -19.73 4.52 -3.98
N VAL A 106 -20.33 3.39 -4.36
CA VAL A 106 -21.78 3.29 -4.61
C VAL A 106 -22.58 3.66 -3.37
N GLY A 107 -22.21 3.13 -2.20
CA GLY A 107 -22.92 3.39 -0.94
C GLY A 107 -22.81 4.85 -0.51
N GLU A 108 -21.60 5.41 -0.61
CA GLU A 108 -21.32 6.80 -0.26
C GLU A 108 -22.01 7.79 -1.22
N ALA A 109 -22.00 7.50 -2.52
CA ALA A 109 -22.65 8.33 -3.53
C ALA A 109 -24.17 8.41 -3.30
N ILE A 110 -24.80 7.27 -2.99
CA ILE A 110 -26.24 7.22 -2.68
C ILE A 110 -26.52 7.94 -1.35
N ALA A 111 -25.77 7.62 -0.28
CA ALA A 111 -26.02 8.17 1.05
C ALA A 111 -25.84 9.70 1.11
N ARG A 112 -24.91 10.24 0.32
CA ARG A 112 -24.61 11.67 0.25
C ARG A 112 -25.35 12.38 -0.88
N ASN A 113 -26.12 11.66 -1.69
CA ASN A 113 -26.78 12.17 -2.89
C ASN A 113 -25.80 12.98 -3.77
N LEU A 114 -24.63 12.38 -4.06
CA LEU A 114 -23.56 13.06 -4.78
C LEU A 114 -24.00 13.44 -6.20
N PRO A 115 -23.70 14.67 -6.67
CA PRO A 115 -23.88 15.05 -8.06
C PRO A 115 -22.88 14.30 -8.95
N LEU A 116 -23.20 14.18 -10.24
CA LEU A 116 -22.39 13.41 -11.20
C LEU A 116 -20.94 13.92 -11.31
N GLU A 117 -20.72 15.22 -11.10
CA GLU A 117 -19.41 15.85 -11.14
C GLU A 117 -18.50 15.44 -9.97
N GLU A 118 -19.09 14.95 -8.87
CA GLU A 118 -18.40 14.46 -7.67
C GLU A 118 -18.42 12.92 -7.54
N ALA A 119 -19.09 12.25 -8.48
CA ALA A 119 -19.15 10.80 -8.62
C ALA A 119 -17.90 10.31 -9.40
#